data_AF-A0A958TXD2-F1
#
_entry.id   AF-A0A958TXD2-F1
#
_cell.length_a   1.000
_cell.length_b   1.000
_cell.length_c   1.000
_cell.angle_alpha   90.00
_cell.angle_beta   90.00
_cell.angle_gamma   90.00
#
_symmetry.space_group_name_H-M   'P 1'
#
loop_
_entity.id
_entity.type
_entity.pdbx_description
1 polymer ?
#
loop_
_entity_poly.entity_id
_entity_poly.type
_entity_poly.pdbx_seq_one_letter_code
_entity_poly.pdbx_strand_id
1 'polypeptide(L)'
;MKSFFPIFVLFFLLSAGTLHAQQQYTVDGQTYTLNTEVEGTLTLLWNTVDGEYRYFSKKGNDIVELKNTKQGGNYKEEYKETLQQQTSDATVSTEKVKLTLPSLHNFFVEYNKKKDPNFNETEKSIDLQFRLGAFVGVSNSVYTENPTNELQPIVGVDLELIDNVKLRRHSIVFRFKQTFESSEYKYSASQLSLNYRFKFIKTPKFDAFVNCKFAALTFSQREIEYVIETNPPVLVTDNKSGSDFSAPVTFGIGADYKVGNGYITFNYNDIVGLSVDNNGEFPVDFTLGYKFNL
;
A
#
# COMPACT_ATOMS: atom_id res chain seq x y z
N MET A 1 -11.20 30.07 -7.74
CA MET A 1 -10.79 28.67 -7.51
C MET A 1 -12.06 27.83 -7.33
N LYS A 2 -12.39 26.97 -8.30
CA LYS A 2 -13.53 26.05 -8.13
C LYS A 2 -13.09 24.93 -7.19
N SER A 3 -13.77 24.82 -6.05
CA SER A 3 -13.47 23.82 -5.03
C SER A 3 -13.66 22.41 -5.61
N PHE A 4 -12.57 21.65 -5.74
CA PHE A 4 -12.57 20.22 -6.11
C PHE A 4 -12.90 19.30 -4.92
N PHE A 5 -13.21 19.89 -3.77
CA PHE A 5 -13.60 19.20 -2.55
C PHE A 5 -14.75 18.17 -2.72
N PRO A 6 -15.83 18.43 -3.49
CA PRO A 6 -16.92 17.46 -3.62
C PRO A 6 -16.52 16.20 -4.40
N ILE A 7 -15.52 16.27 -5.29
CA ILE A 7 -15.03 15.10 -6.05
C ILE A 7 -14.20 14.18 -5.16
N PHE A 8 -13.41 14.75 -4.24
CA PHE A 8 -12.64 13.98 -3.25
C PHE A 8 -13.56 13.25 -2.25
N VAL A 9 -14.64 13.89 -1.81
CA VAL A 9 -15.64 13.26 -0.92
C VAL A 9 -16.36 12.10 -1.62
N LEU A 10 -16.67 12.25 -2.91
CA LEU A 10 -17.32 11.19 -3.70
C LEU A 10 -16.40 9.96 -3.89
N PHE A 11 -15.09 10.17 -4.02
CA PHE A 11 -14.11 9.09 -4.13
C PHE A 11 -13.95 8.30 -2.82
N PHE A 12 -14.04 9.00 -1.67
CA PHE A 12 -14.00 8.37 -0.34
C PHE A 12 -15.26 7.54 -0.02
N LEU A 13 -16.43 7.98 -0.51
CA LEU A 13 -17.69 7.26 -0.33
C LEU A 13 -17.77 5.96 -1.14
N LEU A 14 -17.08 5.90 -2.29
CA LEU A 14 -17.06 4.71 -3.16
C LEU A 14 -16.11 3.60 -2.69
N SER A 15 -15.25 3.87 -1.69
CA SER A 15 -14.39 2.87 -1.04
C SER A 15 -15.06 2.10 0.10
N ALA A 16 -16.30 2.43 0.51
CA ALA A 16 -16.98 1.82 1.66
C ALA A 16 -17.60 0.43 1.42
N GLY A 17 -17.10 -0.33 0.43
CA GLY A 17 -17.74 -1.55 -0.05
C GLY A 17 -17.19 -2.85 0.52
N THR A 18 -17.52 -3.18 1.77
CA THR A 18 -17.85 -4.56 2.21
C THR A 18 -18.84 -4.48 3.36
N LEU A 19 -20.13 -4.71 3.07
CA LEU A 19 -21.13 -5.02 4.09
C LEU A 19 -20.78 -6.40 4.66
N HIS A 20 -19.89 -6.43 5.65
CA HIS A 20 -19.77 -7.61 6.51
C HIS A 20 -21.12 -7.81 7.21
N ALA A 21 -21.60 -9.05 7.28
CA ALA A 21 -22.84 -9.39 7.95
C ALA A 21 -22.67 -9.16 9.46
N GLN A 22 -22.89 -7.91 9.89
CA GLN A 22 -22.92 -7.53 11.30
C GLN A 22 -24.23 -8.01 11.91
N GLN A 23 -24.13 -8.74 13.01
CA GLN A 23 -25.29 -9.24 13.75
C GLN A 23 -25.19 -8.83 15.22
N GLN A 24 -26.35 -8.65 15.86
CA GLN A 24 -26.41 -8.33 17.28
C GLN A 24 -26.41 -9.60 18.12
N TYR A 25 -25.56 -9.64 19.14
CA TYR A 25 -25.40 -10.74 20.06
C TYR A 25 -25.41 -10.23 21.50
N THR A 26 -26.03 -10.97 22.41
CA THR A 26 -25.97 -10.68 23.85
C THR A 26 -24.97 -11.61 24.52
N VAL A 27 -23.96 -11.05 25.18
CA VAL A 27 -22.90 -11.78 25.90
C VAL A 27 -22.80 -11.17 27.29
N ASP A 28 -22.97 -11.99 28.34
CA ASP A 28 -22.94 -11.55 29.74
C ASP A 28 -23.86 -10.34 30.05
N GLY A 29 -25.04 -10.28 29.41
CA GLY A 29 -26.02 -9.21 29.58
C GLY A 29 -25.73 -7.93 28.78
N GLN A 30 -24.62 -7.87 28.06
CA GLN A 30 -24.27 -6.76 27.18
C GLN A 30 -24.53 -7.11 25.71
N THR A 31 -25.11 -6.19 24.95
CA THR A 31 -25.36 -6.38 23.52
C THR A 31 -24.20 -5.83 22.69
N TYR A 32 -23.66 -6.67 21.83
CA TYR A 32 -22.58 -6.36 20.90
C TYR A 32 -23.08 -6.47 19.47
N THR A 33 -22.63 -5.58 18.60
CA THR A 33 -22.68 -5.80 17.15
C THR A 33 -21.38 -6.51 16.78
N LEU A 34 -21.43 -7.73 16.23
CA LEU A 34 -20.24 -8.51 15.90
C LEU A 34 -20.23 -8.90 14.42
N ASN A 35 -19.04 -8.91 13.83
CA ASN A 35 -18.76 -9.46 12.50
C ASN A 35 -18.45 -10.96 12.62
N THR A 36 -18.92 -11.76 11.68
CA THR A 36 -18.55 -13.17 11.56
C THR A 36 -17.27 -13.32 10.72
N GLU A 37 -16.25 -13.96 11.30
CA GLU A 37 -14.99 -14.29 10.63
C GLU A 37 -15.00 -15.72 10.07
N VAL A 38 -15.38 -16.68 10.90
CA VAL A 38 -15.51 -18.11 10.54
C VAL A 38 -16.89 -18.57 10.95
N GLU A 39 -17.65 -19.16 10.04
CA GLU A 39 -18.98 -19.72 10.31
C GLU A 39 -18.94 -21.25 10.19
N GLY A 40 -19.29 -21.94 11.27
CA GLY A 40 -19.30 -23.41 11.34
C GLY A 40 -19.79 -23.88 12.71
N THR A 41 -19.50 -25.14 13.07
CA THR A 41 -19.83 -25.72 14.39
C THR A 41 -19.33 -24.84 15.55
N LEU A 42 -18.12 -24.29 15.41
CA LEU A 42 -17.57 -23.23 16.22
C LEU A 42 -17.43 -21.97 15.35
N THR A 43 -18.09 -20.89 15.75
CA THR A 43 -18.14 -19.63 15.00
C THR A 43 -17.23 -18.59 15.65
N LEU A 44 -16.31 -18.00 14.89
CA LEU A 44 -15.46 -16.90 15.34
C LEU A 44 -16.14 -15.58 15.01
N LEU A 45 -16.39 -14.77 16.04
CA LEU A 45 -16.99 -13.45 15.94
C LEU A 45 -16.00 -12.40 16.44
N TRP A 46 -16.08 -11.18 15.92
CA TRP A 46 -15.23 -10.08 16.37
C TRP A 46 -15.85 -8.70 16.16
N ASN A 47 -15.40 -7.73 16.95
CA ASN A 47 -15.58 -6.31 16.64
C ASN A 47 -14.48 -5.48 17.31
N THR A 48 -14.35 -4.22 16.88
CA THR A 48 -13.57 -3.20 17.56
C THR A 48 -14.48 -2.43 18.52
N VAL A 49 -14.17 -2.43 19.81
CA VAL A 49 -14.90 -1.69 20.85
C VAL A 49 -13.88 -0.78 21.55
N ASP A 50 -14.15 0.52 21.59
CA ASP A 50 -13.26 1.53 22.17
C ASP A 50 -11.81 1.49 21.62
N GLY A 51 -11.67 1.13 20.33
CA GLY A 51 -10.38 1.04 19.64
C GLY A 51 -9.64 -0.28 19.84
N GLU A 52 -10.18 -1.22 20.64
CA GLU A 52 -9.58 -2.52 20.89
C GLU A 52 -10.33 -3.65 20.18
N TYR A 53 -9.58 -4.59 19.61
CA TYR A 53 -10.16 -5.81 19.02
C TYR A 53 -10.65 -6.75 20.12
N ARG A 54 -11.92 -7.13 20.05
CA ARG A 54 -12.55 -8.11 20.93
C ARG A 54 -13.04 -9.28 20.09
N TYR A 55 -12.71 -10.48 20.55
CA TYR A 55 -13.04 -11.72 19.85
C TYR A 55 -13.97 -12.57 20.71
N PHE A 56 -14.90 -13.26 20.07
CA PHE A 56 -15.88 -14.10 20.73
C PHE A 56 -15.98 -15.44 20.02
N SER A 57 -16.21 -16.47 20.80
CA SER A 57 -16.39 -17.83 20.32
C SER A 57 -17.83 -18.27 20.57
N LYS A 58 -18.53 -18.63 19.50
CA LYS A 58 -19.92 -19.07 19.53
C LYS A 58 -20.02 -20.56 19.17
N LYS A 59 -20.59 -21.36 20.07
CA LYS A 59 -20.88 -22.80 19.83
C LYS A 59 -22.35 -23.05 20.15
N GLY A 60 -23.16 -23.29 19.12
CA GLY A 60 -24.62 -23.33 19.29
C GLY A 60 -25.16 -21.97 19.79
N ASN A 61 -25.75 -21.96 20.98
CA ASN A 61 -26.27 -20.77 21.65
C ASN A 61 -25.27 -20.12 22.63
N ASP A 62 -24.20 -20.83 22.98
CA ASP A 62 -23.21 -20.34 23.94
C ASP A 62 -22.24 -19.40 23.22
N ILE A 63 -22.15 -18.16 23.71
CA ILE A 63 -21.22 -17.14 23.21
C ILE A 63 -20.38 -16.67 24.36
N VAL A 64 -19.06 -16.77 24.22
CA VAL A 64 -18.09 -16.37 25.24
C VAL A 64 -17.02 -15.48 24.63
N GLU A 65 -16.62 -14.46 25.37
CA GLU A 65 -15.53 -13.59 24.97
C GLU A 65 -14.17 -14.25 25.22
N LEU A 66 -13.27 -14.13 24.25
CA LEU A 66 -11.90 -14.61 24.33
C LEU A 66 -11.01 -13.56 25.03
N LYS A 67 -11.01 -13.60 26.36
CA LYS A 67 -10.32 -12.62 27.20
C LYS A 67 -8.80 -12.90 27.28
N ASN A 68 -8.03 -11.82 27.44
CA ASN A 68 -6.60 -11.89 27.73
C ASN A 68 -6.20 -10.76 28.69
N THR A 69 -6.50 -10.94 29.99
CA THR A 69 -6.29 -9.85 30.97
C THR A 69 -4.84 -9.76 31.41
N LYS A 70 -4.41 -8.54 31.76
CA LYS A 70 -3.09 -8.29 32.36
C LYS A 70 -3.19 -8.34 33.87
N GLN A 71 -2.33 -9.15 34.50
CA GLN A 71 -2.11 -9.11 35.95
C GLN A 71 -0.61 -9.11 36.22
N GLY A 72 -0.12 -8.12 36.98
CA GLY A 72 1.30 -8.02 37.33
C GLY A 72 2.22 -7.84 36.11
N GLY A 73 1.73 -7.21 35.04
CA GLY A 73 2.49 -6.98 33.80
C GLY A 73 2.44 -8.13 32.79
N ASN A 74 1.96 -9.31 33.18
CA ASN A 74 1.86 -10.48 32.33
C ASN A 74 0.42 -10.71 31.85
N TYR A 75 0.29 -11.21 30.62
CA TYR A 75 -0.97 -11.68 30.05
C TYR A 75 -1.29 -13.07 30.58
N LYS A 76 -2.56 -13.32 30.93
CA LYS A 76 -3.02 -14.60 31.47
C LYS A 76 -3.39 -15.65 30.43
N GLU A 77 -3.61 -15.24 29.19
CA GLU A 77 -4.02 -16.12 28.09
C GLU A 77 -5.31 -16.92 28.33
N GLU A 78 -6.30 -16.36 29.04
CA GLU A 78 -7.54 -17.06 29.43
C GLU A 78 -8.32 -17.63 28.22
N TYR A 79 -8.22 -16.94 27.07
CA TYR A 79 -8.78 -17.40 25.81
C TYR A 79 -8.35 -18.84 25.44
N LYS A 80 -7.13 -19.27 25.78
CA LYS A 80 -6.67 -20.64 25.47
C LYS A 80 -7.47 -21.69 26.24
N GLU A 81 -7.76 -21.42 27.50
CA GLU A 81 -8.59 -22.30 28.33
C GLU A 81 -10.03 -22.32 27.83
N THR A 82 -10.59 -21.15 27.50
CA THR A 82 -11.94 -21.05 26.91
C THR A 82 -12.06 -21.84 25.61
N LEU A 83 -11.08 -21.69 24.70
CA LEU A 83 -11.04 -22.45 23.45
C LEU A 83 -10.92 -23.94 23.73
N GLN A 84 -10.03 -24.35 24.64
CA GLN A 84 -9.84 -25.76 24.97
C GLN A 84 -11.10 -26.41 25.57
N GLN A 85 -11.86 -25.68 26.38
CA GLN A 85 -13.15 -26.14 26.91
C GLN A 85 -14.18 -26.30 25.78
N GLN A 86 -14.33 -25.30 24.91
CA GLN A 86 -15.29 -25.33 23.80
C GLN A 86 -14.94 -26.36 22.72
N THR A 87 -13.67 -26.71 22.58
CA THR A 87 -13.19 -27.72 21.62
C THR A 87 -12.80 -29.04 22.26
N SER A 88 -13.19 -29.29 23.52
CA SER A 88 -12.88 -30.54 24.25
C SER A 88 -13.36 -31.81 23.56
N ASP A 89 -14.30 -31.67 22.63
CA ASP A 89 -14.87 -32.74 21.82
C ASP A 89 -14.08 -33.05 20.53
N ALA A 90 -12.95 -32.37 20.27
CA ALA A 90 -12.02 -32.67 19.18
C ALA A 90 -10.56 -32.52 19.62
N THR A 91 -9.66 -33.29 19.00
CA THR A 91 -8.22 -33.14 19.25
C THR A 91 -7.68 -31.92 18.50
N VAL A 92 -7.71 -30.73 19.10
CA VAL A 92 -7.13 -29.48 18.56
C VAL A 92 -6.31 -28.81 19.68
N SER A 93 -5.10 -28.34 19.38
CA SER A 93 -4.22 -27.74 20.39
C SER A 93 -4.38 -26.22 20.46
N THR A 94 -4.44 -25.68 21.68
CA THR A 94 -4.49 -24.24 21.95
C THR A 94 -3.13 -23.62 22.28
N GLU A 95 -2.07 -24.43 22.43
CA GLU A 95 -0.76 -23.99 22.94
C GLU A 95 -0.15 -22.83 22.12
N LYS A 96 -0.22 -22.95 20.79
CA LYS A 96 0.36 -22.00 19.84
C LYS A 96 -0.63 -20.91 19.36
N VAL A 97 -1.87 -20.95 19.84
CA VAL A 97 -2.89 -19.98 19.45
C VAL A 97 -2.53 -18.63 20.07
N LYS A 98 -2.54 -17.58 19.25
CA LYS A 98 -2.37 -16.19 19.68
C LYS A 98 -3.73 -15.50 19.62
N LEU A 99 -3.96 -14.52 20.50
CA LEU A 99 -5.16 -13.67 20.44
C LEU A 99 -5.07 -12.62 19.31
N THR A 100 -4.96 -13.09 18.08
CA THR A 100 -5.01 -12.28 16.86
C THR A 100 -5.95 -12.93 15.86
N LEU A 101 -6.68 -12.12 15.08
CA LEU A 101 -7.67 -12.62 14.12
C LEU A 101 -7.13 -13.76 13.22
N PRO A 102 -5.94 -13.66 12.59
CA PRO A 102 -5.42 -14.74 11.74
C PRO A 102 -5.11 -16.03 12.52
N SER A 103 -4.61 -15.93 13.76
CA SER A 103 -4.29 -17.11 14.56
C SER A 103 -5.55 -17.79 15.09
N LEU A 104 -6.56 -17.02 15.48
CA LEU A 104 -7.85 -17.53 15.91
C LEU A 104 -8.59 -18.17 14.73
N HIS A 105 -8.65 -17.48 13.59
CA HIS A 105 -9.23 -18.00 12.35
C HIS A 105 -8.72 -19.42 12.06
N ASN A 106 -7.39 -19.61 11.96
CA ASN A 106 -6.79 -20.92 11.70
C ASN A 106 -7.21 -22.01 12.70
N PHE A 107 -7.32 -21.66 13.99
CA PHE A 107 -7.76 -22.60 15.03
C PHE A 107 -9.22 -23.02 14.84
N PHE A 108 -10.13 -22.06 14.60
CA PHE A 108 -11.55 -22.34 14.41
C PHE A 108 -11.79 -23.19 13.16
N VAL A 109 -11.02 -22.92 12.11
CA VAL A 109 -11.01 -23.69 10.86
C VAL A 109 -10.53 -25.11 11.08
N GLU A 110 -9.42 -25.30 11.81
CA GLU A 110 -8.92 -26.63 12.13
C GLU A 110 -9.99 -27.44 12.90
N TYR A 111 -10.62 -26.82 13.89
CA TYR A 111 -11.70 -27.45 14.64
C TYR A 111 -12.90 -27.81 13.76
N ASN A 112 -13.39 -26.86 12.96
CA ASN A 112 -14.57 -27.07 12.11
C ASN A 112 -14.33 -28.15 11.05
N LYS A 113 -13.14 -28.19 10.43
CA LYS A 113 -12.74 -29.27 9.50
C LYS A 113 -12.77 -30.65 10.14
N LYS A 114 -12.45 -30.76 11.43
CA LYS A 114 -12.51 -32.03 12.18
C LYS A 114 -13.92 -32.43 12.57
N LYS A 115 -14.81 -31.46 12.76
CA LYS A 115 -16.19 -31.68 13.24
C LYS A 115 -17.20 -31.92 12.15
N ASP A 116 -17.04 -31.22 11.03
CA ASP A 116 -17.92 -31.34 9.88
C ASP A 116 -17.08 -31.61 8.63
N PRO A 117 -17.13 -32.84 8.06
CA PRO A 117 -16.44 -33.18 6.83
C PRO A 117 -16.87 -32.33 5.62
N ASN A 118 -18.03 -31.68 5.69
CA ASN A 118 -18.53 -30.78 4.66
C ASN A 118 -18.17 -29.32 4.93
N PHE A 119 -17.51 -29.01 6.06
CA PHE A 119 -17.04 -27.66 6.33
C PHE A 119 -16.03 -27.27 5.26
N ASN A 120 -16.42 -26.29 4.46
CA ASN A 120 -15.59 -25.72 3.43
C ASN A 120 -15.43 -24.23 3.68
N GLU A 121 -14.23 -23.86 4.08
CA GLU A 121 -13.87 -22.47 4.21
C GLU A 121 -13.51 -21.90 2.84
N THR A 122 -14.27 -20.91 2.41
CA THR A 122 -13.99 -20.14 1.19
C THR A 122 -13.23 -18.85 1.52
N GLU A 123 -12.30 -18.90 2.49
CA GLU A 123 -11.46 -17.75 2.73
C GLU A 123 -10.41 -17.62 1.61
N LYS A 124 -10.43 -16.44 1.01
CA LYS A 124 -9.53 -16.02 -0.04
C LYS A 124 -8.19 -15.69 0.62
N SER A 125 -7.29 -16.68 0.70
CA SER A 125 -5.94 -16.51 1.26
C SER A 125 -5.14 -15.47 0.49
N ILE A 126 -4.29 -14.71 1.21
CA ILE A 126 -3.43 -13.67 0.62
C ILE A 126 -2.52 -14.31 -0.44
N ASP A 127 -2.42 -13.68 -1.61
CA ASP A 127 -1.52 -14.08 -2.70
C ASP A 127 -0.59 -12.92 -3.05
N LEU A 128 0.53 -12.83 -2.32
CA LEU A 128 1.54 -11.80 -2.55
C LEU A 128 2.32 -12.11 -3.83
N GLN A 129 2.21 -11.22 -4.81
CA GLN A 129 2.95 -11.25 -6.05
C GLN A 129 3.91 -10.07 -6.15
N PHE A 130 5.10 -10.33 -6.69
CA PHE A 130 6.06 -9.32 -7.06
C PHE A 130 6.09 -9.13 -8.58
N ARG A 131 6.26 -7.89 -9.02
CA ARG A 131 6.50 -7.56 -10.43
C ARG A 131 7.74 -6.70 -10.53
N LEU A 132 8.64 -7.07 -11.41
CA LEU A 132 9.85 -6.31 -11.71
C LEU A 132 9.72 -5.72 -13.10
N GLY A 133 9.97 -4.42 -13.25
CA GLY A 133 9.93 -3.76 -14.54
C GLY A 133 11.05 -2.76 -14.73
N ALA A 134 11.48 -2.59 -15.98
CA ALA A 134 12.39 -1.54 -16.39
C ALA A 134 11.62 -0.51 -17.23
N PHE A 135 12.02 0.75 -17.16
CA PHE A 135 11.42 1.83 -17.92
C PHE A 135 12.46 2.81 -18.45
N VAL A 136 12.08 3.49 -19.53
CA VAL A 136 12.76 4.66 -20.09
C VAL A 136 11.76 5.79 -20.22
N GLY A 137 12.23 7.02 -20.36
CA GLY A 137 11.33 8.16 -20.43
C GLY A 137 12.02 9.48 -20.63
N VAL A 138 11.24 10.54 -20.47
CA VAL A 138 11.71 11.93 -20.48
C VAL A 138 11.08 12.68 -19.32
N SER A 139 11.83 13.62 -18.73
CA SER A 139 11.30 14.53 -17.72
C SER A 139 11.92 15.92 -17.82
N ASN A 140 11.16 16.96 -17.50
CA ASN A 140 11.71 18.29 -17.29
C ASN A 140 12.14 18.54 -15.83
N SER A 141 12.14 17.51 -14.98
CA SER A 141 12.51 17.62 -13.56
C SER A 141 11.77 18.78 -12.88
N VAL A 142 10.43 18.84 -13.02
CA VAL A 142 9.61 20.01 -12.66
C VAL A 142 9.77 20.52 -11.21
N TYR A 143 10.29 19.71 -10.29
CA TYR A 143 10.55 20.06 -8.89
C TYR A 143 12.01 20.49 -8.64
N THR A 144 12.74 20.85 -9.69
CA THR A 144 14.11 21.39 -9.62
C THR A 144 14.19 22.72 -10.36
N GLU A 145 15.24 23.50 -10.06
CA GLU A 145 15.55 24.74 -10.78
C GLU A 145 16.01 24.40 -12.20
N ASN A 146 15.05 24.27 -13.13
CA ASN A 146 15.24 24.03 -14.56
C ASN A 146 14.72 25.25 -15.34
N PRO A 147 15.47 26.36 -15.39
CA PRO A 147 14.99 27.64 -15.90
C PRO A 147 14.71 27.64 -17.40
N THR A 148 15.30 26.70 -18.14
CA THR A 148 15.11 26.53 -19.59
C THR A 148 14.01 25.53 -19.93
N ASN A 149 13.36 24.92 -18.92
CA ASN A 149 12.37 23.84 -19.07
C ASN A 149 12.87 22.69 -19.96
N GLU A 150 14.17 22.40 -19.87
CA GLU A 150 14.84 21.44 -20.74
C GLU A 150 14.43 20.01 -20.41
N LEU A 151 14.28 19.17 -21.44
CA LEU A 151 13.93 17.76 -21.27
C LEU A 151 15.17 16.91 -21.05
N GLN A 152 15.07 16.00 -20.10
CA GLN A 152 16.12 15.10 -19.69
C GLN A 152 15.68 13.65 -19.91
N PRO A 153 16.54 12.80 -20.48
CA PRO A 153 16.23 11.39 -20.56
C PRO A 153 16.29 10.77 -19.17
N ILE A 154 15.37 9.84 -18.91
CA ILE A 154 15.30 9.10 -17.66
C ILE A 154 15.25 7.59 -17.92
N VAL A 155 15.83 6.81 -17.03
CA VAL A 155 15.72 5.34 -17.01
C VAL A 155 15.52 4.86 -15.59
N GLY A 156 15.01 3.65 -15.42
CA GLY A 156 14.86 3.11 -14.07
C GLY A 156 14.23 1.74 -14.00
N VAL A 157 14.02 1.30 -12.76
CA VAL A 157 13.41 0.02 -12.43
C VAL A 157 12.35 0.18 -11.33
N ASP A 158 11.28 -0.58 -11.45
CA ASP A 158 10.17 -0.68 -10.50
C ASP A 158 10.09 -2.10 -9.95
N LEU A 159 10.05 -2.25 -8.62
CA LEU A 159 9.62 -3.46 -7.93
C LEU A 159 8.26 -3.20 -7.28
N GLU A 160 7.20 -3.84 -7.80
CA GLU A 160 5.82 -3.70 -7.35
C GLU A 160 5.39 -4.93 -6.54
N LEU A 161 4.84 -4.70 -5.35
CA LEU A 161 4.22 -5.70 -4.49
C LEU A 161 2.70 -5.54 -4.52
N ILE A 162 1.98 -6.62 -4.80
CA ILE A 162 0.51 -6.66 -4.87
C ILE A 162 -0.03 -7.93 -4.22
N ASP A 163 -1.16 -7.83 -3.54
CA ASP A 163 -1.96 -9.00 -3.18
C ASP A 163 -3.04 -9.22 -4.24
N ASN A 164 -2.93 -10.33 -4.99
CA ASN A 164 -3.87 -10.69 -6.05
C ASN A 164 -5.21 -11.21 -5.54
N VAL A 165 -5.44 -11.23 -4.23
CA VAL A 165 -6.64 -11.79 -3.63
C VAL A 165 -7.42 -10.76 -2.83
N LYS A 166 -6.91 -10.24 -1.71
CA LYS A 166 -7.65 -9.27 -0.87
C LYS A 166 -7.43 -7.83 -1.33
N LEU A 167 -6.19 -7.44 -1.65
CA LEU A 167 -5.84 -6.05 -2.04
C LEU A 167 -5.53 -5.88 -3.54
N ARG A 168 -6.33 -6.50 -4.42
CA ARG A 168 -6.12 -6.52 -5.89
C ARG A 168 -5.92 -5.17 -6.56
N ARG A 169 -6.42 -4.10 -5.95
CA ARG A 169 -6.35 -2.72 -6.46
C ARG A 169 -5.24 -1.90 -5.84
N HIS A 170 -4.53 -2.41 -4.85
CA HIS A 170 -3.53 -1.68 -4.10
C HIS A 170 -2.17 -2.32 -4.30
N SER A 171 -1.14 -1.49 -4.45
CA SER A 171 0.23 -1.99 -4.54
C SER A 171 1.22 -0.97 -4.00
N ILE A 172 2.30 -1.48 -3.43
CA ILE A 172 3.47 -0.69 -3.03
C ILE A 172 4.54 -0.88 -4.09
N VAL A 173 5.20 0.20 -4.49
CA VAL A 173 6.24 0.18 -5.51
C VAL A 173 7.50 0.84 -4.99
N PHE A 174 8.59 0.09 -5.06
CA PHE A 174 9.95 0.57 -4.85
C PHE A 174 10.52 0.92 -6.20
N ARG A 175 10.86 2.20 -6.41
CA ARG A 175 11.34 2.69 -7.69
C ARG A 175 12.75 3.24 -7.56
N PHE A 176 13.63 2.84 -8.48
CA PHE A 176 14.87 3.54 -8.78
C PHE A 176 14.71 4.30 -10.09
N LYS A 177 15.06 5.59 -10.11
CA LYS A 177 15.05 6.46 -11.30
C LYS A 177 16.41 7.15 -11.43
N GLN A 178 17.02 7.05 -12.60
CA GLN A 178 18.17 7.86 -13.01
C GLN A 178 17.70 8.93 -13.99
N THR A 179 18.08 10.17 -13.72
CA THR A 179 17.92 11.33 -14.60
C THR A 179 19.29 11.74 -15.11
N PHE A 180 19.44 11.85 -16.42
CA PHE A 180 20.69 12.26 -17.06
C PHE A 180 20.65 13.73 -17.42
N GLU A 181 21.82 14.35 -17.46
CA GLU A 181 22.00 15.71 -17.92
C GLU A 181 21.62 15.86 -19.40
N SER A 182 21.25 17.08 -19.77
CA SER A 182 21.06 17.49 -21.16
C SER A 182 22.09 18.55 -21.55
N SER A 183 22.02 19.08 -22.78
CA SER A 183 22.92 20.17 -23.21
C SER A 183 22.69 21.44 -22.40
N GLU A 184 21.43 21.85 -22.27
CA GLU A 184 21.03 23.12 -21.63
C GLU A 184 20.70 22.99 -20.14
N TYR A 185 20.63 21.76 -19.61
CA TYR A 185 20.39 21.53 -18.19
C TYR A 185 21.34 20.48 -17.62
N LYS A 186 22.42 21.00 -17.02
CA LYS A 186 23.48 20.26 -16.34
C LYS A 186 23.06 19.80 -14.95
N TYR A 187 21.93 19.11 -14.87
CA TYR A 187 21.43 18.44 -13.66
C TYR A 187 21.36 16.94 -13.88
N SER A 188 21.91 16.13 -12.97
CA SER A 188 21.71 14.68 -12.93
C SER A 188 21.22 14.26 -11.56
N ALA A 189 20.47 13.15 -11.51
CA ALA A 189 19.98 12.62 -10.24
C ALA A 189 19.75 11.11 -10.25
N SER A 190 20.12 10.46 -9.15
CA SER A 190 19.72 9.09 -8.81
C SER A 190 18.71 9.15 -7.67
N GLN A 191 17.51 8.62 -7.88
CA GLN A 191 16.42 8.66 -6.91
C GLN A 191 15.90 7.26 -6.59
N LEU A 192 15.85 6.94 -5.28
CA LEU A 192 15.09 5.83 -4.74
C LEU A 192 13.78 6.37 -4.16
N SER A 193 12.64 5.76 -4.47
CA SER A 193 11.35 6.24 -4.00
C SER A 193 10.38 5.12 -3.62
N LEU A 194 9.55 5.42 -2.63
CA LEU A 194 8.40 4.62 -2.24
C LEU A 194 7.13 5.23 -2.82
N ASN A 195 6.38 4.38 -3.49
CA ASN A 195 5.18 4.75 -4.20
C ASN A 195 4.03 3.84 -3.79
N TYR A 196 2.84 4.41 -3.71
CA TYR A 196 1.59 3.69 -3.53
C TYR A 196 0.75 3.83 -4.79
N ARG A 197 0.26 2.71 -5.34
CA ARG A 197 -0.63 2.72 -6.49
C ARG A 197 -2.02 2.22 -6.12
N PHE A 198 -3.03 2.97 -6.55
CA PHE A 198 -4.43 2.58 -6.49
C PHE A 198 -4.99 2.40 -7.90
N LYS A 199 -5.40 1.17 -8.22
CA LYS A 199 -5.95 0.76 -9.52
C LYS A 199 -7.47 1.02 -9.54
N PHE A 200 -7.87 2.18 -10.05
CA PHE A 200 -9.27 2.54 -10.20
C PHE A 200 -9.94 1.74 -11.33
N ILE A 201 -9.18 1.32 -12.34
CA ILE A 201 -9.57 0.28 -13.31
C ILE A 201 -8.68 -0.95 -13.10
N LYS A 202 -9.29 -2.13 -12.94
CA LYS A 202 -8.61 -3.41 -12.85
C LYS A 202 -9.35 -4.45 -13.67
N THR A 203 -8.72 -4.93 -14.75
CA THR A 203 -9.26 -5.98 -15.60
C THR A 203 -8.20 -7.07 -15.85
N PRO A 204 -8.53 -8.20 -16.51
CA PRO A 204 -7.53 -9.21 -16.86
C PRO A 204 -6.46 -8.73 -17.86
N LYS A 205 -6.75 -7.70 -18.67
CA LYS A 205 -5.85 -7.19 -19.72
C LYS A 205 -5.33 -5.79 -19.48
N PHE A 206 -6.05 -4.98 -18.71
CA PHE A 206 -5.76 -3.56 -18.56
C PHE A 206 -6.01 -3.10 -17.13
N ASP A 207 -5.05 -2.37 -16.58
CA ASP A 207 -5.16 -1.66 -15.32
C ASP A 207 -4.89 -0.17 -15.56
N ALA A 208 -5.69 0.70 -14.92
CA ALA A 208 -5.38 2.12 -14.82
C ALA A 208 -5.31 2.51 -13.35
N PHE A 209 -4.30 3.30 -13.00
CA PHE A 209 -3.98 3.60 -11.61
C PHE A 209 -3.53 5.04 -11.40
N VAL A 210 -3.75 5.51 -10.18
CA VAL A 210 -3.07 6.67 -9.63
C VAL A 210 -1.83 6.17 -8.89
N ASN A 211 -0.71 6.86 -9.06
CA ASN A 211 0.56 6.59 -8.38
C ASN A 211 0.90 7.77 -7.47
N CYS A 212 1.09 7.53 -6.18
CA CYS A 212 1.53 8.53 -5.20
C CYS A 212 2.95 8.21 -4.74
N LYS A 213 3.90 9.11 -4.99
CA LYS A 213 5.26 9.06 -4.45
C LYS A 213 5.27 9.77 -3.10
N PHE A 214 5.41 9.02 -2.02
CA PHE A 214 5.28 9.57 -0.66
C PHE A 214 6.60 9.66 0.11
N ALA A 215 7.67 9.01 -0.38
CA ALA A 215 9.02 9.16 0.14
C ALA A 215 10.05 9.03 -0.99
N ALA A 216 11.11 9.83 -0.94
CA ALA A 216 12.20 9.81 -1.90
C ALA A 216 13.54 10.10 -1.23
N LEU A 217 14.57 9.34 -1.60
CA LEU A 217 15.97 9.64 -1.35
C LEU A 217 16.61 9.98 -2.69
N THR A 218 17.10 11.20 -2.84
CA THR A 218 17.67 11.72 -4.09
C THR A 218 19.12 12.09 -3.88
N PHE A 219 20.00 11.59 -4.74
CA PHE A 219 21.37 12.07 -4.89
C PHE A 219 21.41 12.87 -6.19
N SER A 220 21.89 14.10 -6.15
CA SER A 220 21.91 14.97 -7.32
C SER A 220 23.22 15.71 -7.48
N GLN A 221 23.53 16.03 -8.73
CA GLN A 221 24.64 16.88 -9.11
C GLN A 221 24.11 17.94 -10.08
N ARG A 222 24.62 19.18 -9.93
CA ARG A 222 24.32 20.27 -10.84
C ARG A 222 25.51 21.18 -11.07
N GLU A 223 25.62 21.67 -12.29
CA GLU A 223 26.53 22.75 -12.67
C GLU A 223 25.78 24.09 -12.58
N ILE A 224 26.36 25.06 -11.87
CA ILE A 224 25.81 26.42 -11.74
C ILE A 224 26.86 27.38 -12.27
N GLU A 225 26.48 28.17 -13.27
CA GLU A 225 27.30 29.28 -13.75
C GLU A 225 26.86 30.58 -13.07
N TYR A 226 27.82 31.33 -12.56
CA TYR A 226 27.58 32.70 -12.09
C TYR A 226 28.69 33.64 -12.55
N VAL A 227 28.31 34.90 -12.76
CA VAL A 227 29.24 35.96 -13.15
C VAL A 227 29.69 36.69 -11.89
N ILE A 228 31.00 36.72 -11.65
CA ILE A 228 31.58 37.61 -10.65
C ILE A 228 31.82 38.96 -11.33
N GLU A 229 31.21 40.01 -10.79
CA GLU A 229 31.37 41.40 -11.26
C GLU A 229 32.76 41.96 -10.90
N THR A 230 33.81 41.40 -11.49
CA THR A 230 35.16 41.99 -11.55
C THR A 230 35.32 42.82 -12.83
N ASN A 231 36.42 43.57 -12.94
CA ASN A 231 36.80 44.24 -14.20
C ASN A 231 38.08 43.61 -14.75
N PRO A 232 38.03 42.71 -15.76
CA PRO A 232 36.85 42.26 -16.52
C PRO A 232 35.97 41.24 -15.74
N PRO A 233 34.70 41.03 -16.14
CA PRO A 233 33.84 40.02 -15.53
C PRO A 233 34.41 38.62 -15.71
N VAL A 234 34.31 37.79 -14.67
CA VAL A 234 34.77 36.40 -14.70
C VAL A 234 33.56 35.48 -14.59
N LEU A 235 33.40 34.58 -15.56
CA LEU A 235 32.44 33.48 -15.48
C LEU A 235 33.04 32.37 -14.61
N VAL A 236 32.30 31.96 -13.58
CA VAL A 236 32.69 30.84 -12.71
C VAL A 236 31.66 29.74 -12.82
N THR A 237 32.15 28.54 -13.10
CA THR A 237 31.38 27.30 -13.11
C THR A 237 31.59 26.58 -11.78
N ASP A 238 30.52 26.37 -11.03
CA ASP A 238 30.54 25.65 -9.75
C ASP A 238 29.74 24.35 -9.85
N ASN A 239 30.35 23.25 -9.40
CA ASN A 239 29.75 21.93 -9.40
C ASN A 239 29.25 21.60 -8.00
N LYS A 240 27.93 21.61 -7.83
CA LYS A 240 27.28 21.27 -6.57
C LYS A 240 26.73 19.87 -6.62
N SER A 241 27.03 19.07 -5.60
CA SER A 241 26.41 17.78 -5.38
C SER A 241 25.82 17.70 -3.99
N GLY A 242 24.84 16.83 -3.81
CA GLY A 242 24.20 16.64 -2.52
C GLY A 242 23.19 15.51 -2.51
N SER A 243 22.67 15.22 -1.34
CA SER A 243 21.58 14.28 -1.14
C SER A 243 20.45 14.89 -0.32
N ASP A 244 19.24 14.45 -0.59
CA ASP A 244 18.03 14.85 0.11
C ASP A 244 17.13 13.64 0.38
N PHE A 245 16.53 13.60 1.57
CA PHE A 245 15.43 12.70 1.88
C PHE A 245 14.17 13.53 2.13
N SER A 246 13.14 13.28 1.31
CA SER A 246 11.91 14.07 1.32
C SER A 246 10.66 13.20 1.25
N ALA A 247 9.55 13.78 1.69
CA ALA A 247 8.20 13.22 1.55
C ALA A 247 7.40 14.11 0.59
N PRO A 248 7.63 14.02 -0.74
CA PRO A 248 7.15 15.03 -1.67
C PRO A 248 5.63 14.96 -1.92
N VAL A 249 5.02 13.80 -1.65
CA VAL A 249 3.59 13.50 -1.87
C VAL A 249 3.16 13.96 -3.27
N THR A 250 3.80 13.40 -4.29
CA THR A 250 3.52 13.70 -5.69
C THR A 250 2.64 12.64 -6.32
N PHE A 251 1.72 13.08 -7.19
CA PHE A 251 0.76 12.20 -7.85
C PHE A 251 1.03 12.11 -9.35
N GLY A 252 0.80 10.93 -9.89
CA GLY A 252 0.80 10.63 -11.30
C GLY A 252 -0.32 9.66 -11.66
N ILE A 253 -0.50 9.44 -12.95
CA ILE A 253 -1.39 8.41 -13.49
C ILE A 253 -0.58 7.42 -14.32
N GLY A 254 -1.03 6.18 -14.35
CA GLY A 254 -0.41 5.17 -15.19
C GLY A 254 -1.40 4.12 -15.65
N ALA A 255 -0.94 3.36 -16.63
CA ALA A 255 -1.68 2.28 -17.24
C ALA A 255 -0.76 1.08 -17.46
N ASP A 256 -1.29 -0.10 -17.18
CA ASP A 256 -0.65 -1.37 -17.51
C ASP A 256 -1.51 -2.13 -18.51
N TYR A 257 -0.89 -2.56 -19.61
CA TYR A 257 -1.54 -3.40 -20.60
C TYR A 257 -0.82 -4.74 -20.70
N LYS A 258 -1.55 -5.83 -20.46
CA LYS A 258 -1.00 -7.19 -20.42
C LYS A 258 -0.53 -7.63 -21.80
N VAL A 259 0.73 -8.02 -21.90
CA VAL A 259 1.36 -8.56 -23.12
C VAL A 259 2.25 -9.73 -22.73
N GLY A 260 2.01 -10.90 -23.30
CA GLY A 260 2.74 -12.13 -22.96
C GLY A 260 2.65 -12.44 -21.46
N ASN A 261 3.81 -12.63 -20.83
CA ASN A 261 3.94 -12.94 -19.40
C ASN A 261 4.04 -11.69 -18.50
N GLY A 262 3.89 -10.50 -19.08
CA GLY A 262 4.07 -9.23 -18.38
C GLY A 262 3.09 -8.16 -18.83
N TYR A 263 3.49 -6.91 -18.64
CA TYR A 263 2.70 -5.74 -18.98
C TYR A 263 3.59 -4.66 -19.58
N ILE A 264 3.11 -4.05 -20.66
CA ILE A 264 3.60 -2.74 -21.09
C ILE A 264 3.03 -1.74 -20.09
N THR A 265 3.89 -0.91 -19.52
CA THR A 265 3.51 0.09 -18.53
C THR A 265 3.80 1.48 -19.04
N PHE A 266 2.81 2.36 -18.99
CA PHE A 266 2.93 3.77 -19.30
C PHE A 266 2.61 4.58 -18.04
N ASN A 267 3.42 5.59 -17.75
CA ASN A 267 3.15 6.50 -16.63
C ASN A 267 3.35 7.95 -17.06
N TYR A 268 2.46 8.82 -16.61
CA TYR A 268 2.69 10.24 -16.46
C TYR A 268 2.86 10.52 -14.96
N ASN A 269 4.10 10.64 -14.52
CA ASN A 269 4.46 10.86 -13.13
C ASN A 269 4.45 12.36 -12.79
N ASP A 270 4.57 12.67 -11.50
CA ASP A 270 4.93 14.01 -11.01
C ASP A 270 4.02 15.15 -11.54
N ILE A 271 2.74 14.85 -11.82
CA ILE A 271 1.71 15.78 -12.33
C ILE A 271 1.43 16.91 -11.34
N VAL A 272 1.42 16.59 -10.05
CA VAL A 272 1.18 17.54 -8.97
C VAL A 272 1.86 17.07 -7.70
N GLY A 273 2.48 17.99 -6.96
CA GLY A 273 3.06 17.78 -5.65
C GLY A 273 2.28 18.54 -4.58
N LEU A 274 2.09 17.95 -3.40
CA LEU A 274 1.44 18.62 -2.27
C LEU A 274 2.44 19.23 -1.28
N SER A 275 3.66 18.69 -1.22
CA SER A 275 4.71 19.12 -0.28
C SER A 275 5.95 19.66 -0.98
N VAL A 276 5.86 19.91 -2.28
CA VAL A 276 6.95 20.42 -3.12
C VAL A 276 6.42 21.44 -4.11
N ASP A 277 7.17 22.53 -4.28
CA ASP A 277 6.88 23.55 -5.28
C ASP A 277 7.45 23.13 -6.64
N ASN A 278 6.71 23.46 -7.70
CA ASN A 278 7.21 23.32 -9.05
C ASN A 278 7.99 24.57 -9.47
N ASN A 279 8.76 24.47 -10.55
CA ASN A 279 9.52 25.57 -11.13
C ASN A 279 8.67 26.55 -11.97
N GLY A 280 7.34 26.50 -11.87
CA GLY A 280 6.42 27.30 -12.67
C GLY A 280 6.07 26.71 -14.05
N GLU A 281 6.73 25.63 -14.47
CA GLU A 281 6.50 25.00 -15.76
C GLU A 281 5.41 23.92 -15.74
N PHE A 282 4.88 23.59 -16.92
CA PHE A 282 4.01 22.43 -17.07
C PHE A 282 4.80 21.13 -16.79
N PRO A 283 4.33 20.24 -15.90
CA PRO A 283 5.05 19.01 -15.58
C PRO A 283 5.23 18.10 -16.80
N VAL A 284 6.44 17.62 -17.01
CA VAL A 284 6.73 16.56 -17.97
C VAL A 284 7.50 15.49 -17.24
N ASP A 285 6.90 14.31 -17.07
CA ASP A 285 7.58 13.10 -16.59
C ASP A 285 6.82 11.89 -17.15
N PHE A 286 7.21 11.47 -18.36
CA PHE A 286 6.60 10.35 -19.05
C PHE A 286 7.54 9.16 -19.06
N THR A 287 7.05 7.99 -18.66
CA THR A 287 7.81 6.74 -18.76
C THR A 287 7.03 5.66 -19.51
N LEU A 288 7.76 4.89 -20.29
CA LEU A 288 7.30 3.68 -20.94
C LEU A 288 8.24 2.53 -20.55
N GLY A 289 7.66 1.40 -20.17
CA GLY A 289 8.42 0.26 -19.71
C GLY A 289 7.72 -1.07 -19.91
N TYR A 290 8.40 -2.12 -19.49
CA TYR A 290 7.85 -3.47 -19.43
C TYR A 290 8.09 -4.06 -18.05
N LYS A 291 7.04 -4.63 -17.45
CA LYS A 291 7.09 -5.33 -16.16
C LYS A 291 6.73 -6.80 -16.35
N PHE A 292 7.44 -7.70 -15.70
CA PHE A 292 7.11 -9.12 -15.65
C PHE A 292 6.75 -9.53 -14.23
N ASN A 293 5.93 -10.56 -14.11
CA ASN A 293 5.68 -11.19 -12.81
C ASN A 293 6.89 -12.05 -12.44
N LEU A 294 7.31 -11.98 -11.18
CA LEU A 294 8.30 -12.87 -10.59
C LEU A 294 7.65 -14.18 -10.10
#